data_AF-A0A821GEL4-F1
#
_entry.id   AF-A0A821GEL4-F1
#
_cell.length_a   1.000
_cell.length_b   1.000
_cell.length_c   1.000
_cell.angle_alpha   90.00
_cell.angle_beta   90.00
_cell.angle_gamma   90.00
#
_symmetry.space_group_name_H-M   'P 1'
#
loop_
_entity.id
_entity.type
_entity.pdbx_description
1 polymer ?
#
loop_
_entity_poly.entity_id
_entity_poly.type
_entity_poly.pdbx_seq_one_letter_code
_entity_poly.pdbx_strand_id
1 'polypeptide(L)' 'KQALTPKQRNQISPKLNQLELGHYHGLPKPHKPNTPLRPIIACINGPTTLISKFLNALLAPVFLTVVR' A
#
# COMPACT_ATOMS: atom_id res chain seq x y z
N LYS A 1 6.72 23.41 -13.43
CA LYS A 1 5.51 22.68 -13.89
C LYS A 1 5.05 21.79 -12.74
N GLN A 2 3.90 22.05 -12.12
CA GLN A 2 3.37 21.14 -11.09
C GLN A 2 2.67 19.97 -11.77
N ALA A 3 3.11 18.75 -11.49
CA ALA A 3 2.57 17.52 -12.08
C ALA A 3 1.22 17.09 -11.49
N LEU A 4 0.85 17.62 -10.31
CA LEU A 4 -0.39 17.30 -9.61
C LEU A 4 -1.12 18.57 -9.19
N THR A 5 -2.44 18.58 -9.37
CA THR A 5 -3.29 19.65 -8.84
C THR A 5 -3.33 19.61 -7.30
N PRO A 6 -3.63 20.74 -6.63
CA PRO A 6 -3.79 20.76 -5.17
C PRO A 6 -4.81 19.75 -4.65
N LYS A 7 -5.89 19.52 -5.41
CA LYS A 7 -6.92 18.51 -5.09
C LYS A 7 -6.35 17.09 -5.13
N GLN A 8 -5.62 16.74 -6.18
CA GLN A 8 -4.97 15.44 -6.30
C GLN A 8 -3.93 15.23 -5.20
N ARG A 9 -3.16 16.27 -4.87
CA ARG A 9 -2.20 16.23 -3.75
C ARG A 9 -2.91 15.89 -2.44
N ASN A 10 -4.03 16.52 -2.14
CA ASN A 10 -4.80 16.25 -0.93
C ASN A 10 -5.41 14.84 -0.90
N GLN A 11 -5.70 14.25 -2.07
CA GLN A 11 -6.21 12.88 -2.16
C GLN A 11 -5.15 11.82 -1.86
N ILE A 12 -3.88 12.08 -2.20
CA ILE A 12 -2.78 11.12 -1.99
C ILE A 12 -1.99 11.37 -0.70
N SER A 13 -2.18 12.52 -0.06
CA SER A 13 -1.45 12.87 1.16
C SER A 13 -1.96 12.05 2.35
N PRO A 14 -1.06 11.44 3.15
CA PRO A 14 -1.45 10.66 4.31
C PRO A 14 -2.16 11.53 5.34
N LYS A 15 -3.24 11.01 5.91
CA LYS A 15 -3.99 11.65 7.00
C LYS A 15 -3.47 11.09 8.32
N LEU A 16 -2.78 11.92 9.09
CA LEU A 16 -2.12 11.51 10.35
C LEU A 16 -3.09 10.83 11.32
N ASN A 17 -4.33 11.31 11.37
CA ASN A 17 -5.39 10.85 12.25
C ASN A 17 -5.92 9.44 11.90
N GLN A 18 -5.57 8.93 10.72
CA GLN A 18 -6.05 7.65 10.18
C GLN A 18 -4.91 6.65 9.96
N LEU A 19 -3.67 7.07 10.22
CA LEU A 19 -2.48 6.26 9.98
C LEU A 19 -2.31 5.29 11.13
N GLU A 20 -2.31 3.99 10.83
CA GLU A 20 -2.00 2.95 11.80
C GLU A 20 -0.56 2.47 11.63
N LEU A 21 0.08 2.12 12.74
CA LEU A 21 1.42 1.55 12.71
C LEU A 21 1.36 0.14 12.11
N GLY A 22 2.35 -0.22 11.31
CA GLY A 22 2.48 -1.59 10.81
C GLY A 22 2.66 -2.57 11.97
N HIS A 23 1.89 -3.65 11.96
CA HIS A 23 2.03 -4.75 12.91
C HIS A 23 3.04 -5.76 12.38
N TYR A 24 3.98 -6.14 13.25
CA TYR A 24 4.93 -7.20 12.98
C TYR A 24 4.27 -8.55 13.26
N HIS A 25 4.23 -9.40 12.25
CA HIS A 25 3.80 -10.78 12.34
C HIS A 25 4.97 -11.69 11.95
N GLY A 26 5.12 -12.79 12.67
CA GLY A 26 6.09 -13.83 12.33
C GLY A 26 5.37 -15.06 11.82
N LEU A 27 5.63 -15.46 10.57
CA LEU A 27 5.18 -16.76 10.07
C LEU A 27 6.24 -17.83 10.36
N PRO A 28 5.92 -18.93 11.07
CA PRO A 28 6.88 -20.00 11.31
C PRO A 28 7.44 -20.61 10.02
N LYS A 29 8.76 -20.84 10.00
CA LYS A 29 9.50 -21.56 8.95
C LYS A 29 10.12 -22.83 9.56
N PRO A 30 9.33 -23.90 9.73
CA PRO A 30 9.79 -25.12 10.40
C PRO A 30 10.97 -25.81 9.68
N HIS A 31 11.14 -25.56 8.38
CA HIS A 31 12.22 -26.13 7.56
C HIS A 31 13.54 -25.33 7.59
N LYS A 32 13.64 -24.24 8.36
CA LYS A 32 14.86 -23.41 8.46
C LYS A 32 15.28 -23.27 9.94
N PRO A 33 16.08 -24.19 10.49
CA PRO A 33 16.35 -24.27 11.94
C PRO A 33 16.99 -23.00 12.52
N ASN A 34 17.81 -22.28 11.75
CA ASN A 34 18.49 -21.06 12.20
C ASN A 34 17.72 -19.76 11.85
N THR A 35 16.62 -19.85 11.10
CA THR A 35 15.79 -18.68 10.74
C THR A 35 14.31 -19.05 10.85
N PRO A 36 13.79 -19.21 12.08
CA PRO A 36 12.50 -19.85 12.31
C PRO A 36 11.31 -18.98 11.92
N LEU A 37 11.49 -17.69 11.59
CA LEU A 37 10.40 -16.78 11.25
C LEU A 37 10.56 -16.16 9.85
N ARG A 38 9.44 -16.02 9.12
CA ARG A 38 9.29 -15.05 8.04
C ARG A 38 8.74 -13.76 8.67
N PRO A 39 9.51 -12.68 8.74
CA PRO A 39 8.96 -11.41 9.17
C PRO A 39 7.96 -10.93 8.11
N ILE A 40 6.77 -10.57 8.56
CA ILE A 40 5.70 -9.98 7.75
C ILE A 40 5.31 -8.69 8.45
N ILE A 41 5.34 -7.58 7.73
CA ILE A 41 4.78 -6.31 8.22
C ILE A 41 3.42 -6.15 7.56
N ALA A 42 2.36 -6.30 8.34
CA ALA A 42 1.01 -6.00 7.88
C ALA A 42 0.64 -4.59 8.32
N CYS A 43 0.06 -3.79 7.44
CA CYS A 43 -0.33 -2.43 7.76
C CYS A 43 -1.68 -2.14 7.12
N ILE A 44 -2.62 -1.67 7.93
CA ILE A 44 -3.93 -1.17 7.49
C ILE A 44 -3.82 0.35 7.45
N ASN A 45 -4.35 0.99 6.41
CA ASN A 45 -4.29 2.45 6.23
C ASN A 45 -2.86 3.04 6.28
N GLY A 46 -1.88 2.30 5.76
CA GLY A 46 -0.49 2.75 5.71
C GLY A 46 -0.27 3.99 4.81
N PRO A 47 0.94 4.55 4.84
CA PRO A 47 1.25 5.81 4.14
C PRO A 47 1.10 5.69 2.62
N THR A 48 1.20 4.48 2.07
CA THR A 48 1.08 4.21 0.63
C THR A 48 -0.35 3.88 0.19
N THR A 49 -1.28 3.63 1.11
CA THR A 49 -2.63 3.16 0.78
C THR A 49 -3.37 4.13 -0.15
N LEU A 50 -3.28 5.44 0.11
CA LEU A 50 -3.96 6.46 -0.70
C LEU A 50 -3.34 6.59 -2.09
N ILE A 51 -2.01 6.50 -2.20
CA ILE A 51 -1.29 6.52 -3.48
C ILE A 51 -1.70 5.30 -4.32
N SER A 52 -1.74 4.10 -3.73
CA SER A 52 -2.20 2.90 -4.43
C SER A 52 -3.64 3.02 -4.93
N LYS A 53 -4.56 3.55 -4.09
CA LYS A 53 -5.96 3.79 -4.50
C LYS A 53 -6.05 4.78 -5.66
N PHE A 54 -5.29 5.88 -5.59
CA PHE A 54 -5.25 6.88 -6.65
C PHE A 54 -4.75 6.30 -7.98
N LEU A 55 -3.63 5.56 -7.95
CA LEU A 55 -3.08 4.91 -9.15
C LEU A 55 -4.04 3.84 -9.70
N ASN A 56 -4.65 3.04 -8.84
CA ASN A 56 -5.64 2.05 -9.26
C ASN A 56 -6.83 2.70 -9.97
N ALA A 57 -7.32 3.84 -9.49
CA ALA A 57 -8.41 4.57 -10.15
C ALA A 57 -8.04 5.06 -11.57
N LEU A 58 -6.76 5.39 -11.79
CA LEU A 58 -6.26 5.79 -13.12
C LEU A 58 -6.02 4.60 -14.05
N LEU A 59 -5.48 3.51 -13.51
CA LEU A 59 -5.02 2.36 -14.30
C LEU A 59 -6.13 1.33 -14.54
N ALA A 60 -7.07 1.15 -13.61
CA ALA A 60 -8.10 0.12 -13.70
C ALA A 60 -8.92 0.17 -15.00
N PRO A 61 -9.38 1.34 -15.49
CA PRO A 61 -10.11 1.40 -16.77
C PRO A 61 -9.27 0.94 -17.96
N VAL A 62 -7.97 1.27 -17.97
CA VAL A 62 -7.03 0.89 -19.04
C VAL A 62 -6.83 -0.63 -19.03
N PHE A 63 -6.55 -1.21 -17.86
CA PHE A 63 -6.39 -2.66 -17.72
C PHE A 63 -7.65 -3.43 -18.12
N LEU A 64 -8.83 -2.97 -17.70
CA LEU A 64 -10.10 -3.61 -18.04
C LEU A 64 -10.44 -3.53 -19.54
N THR A 65 -9.89 -2.56 -20.25
CA THR A 65 -10.08 -2.40 -21.69
C THR A 65 -9.10 -3.27 -22.49
N VAL A 66 -7.86 -3.44 -22.01
CA VAL A 66 -6.82 -4.23 -22.69
C VAL A 66 -6.94 -5.73 -22.45
N VAL A 67 -7.47 -6.15 -21.30
CA VAL A 67 -7.62 -7.57 -20.93
C VAL A 67 -8.94 -8.19 -21.45
N ARG A 68 -9.81 -7.39 -22.07
CA ARG A 68 -10.95 -7.88 -22.86
C ARG A 68 -10.51 -8.17 -24.29
#